data_AF-A0A522Z2Z4-F1
#
_entry.id   AF-A0A522Z2Z4-F1
#
_cell.length_a   1.000
_cell.length_b   1.000
_cell.length_c   1.000
_cell.angle_alpha   90.00
_cell.angle_beta   90.00
_cell.angle_gamma   90.00
#
_symmetry.space_group_name_H-M   'P 1'
#
loop_
_entity.id
_entity.type
_entity.pdbx_description
1 polymer ?
#
loop_
_entity_poly.entity_id
_entity_poly.type
_entity_poly.pdbx_seq_one_letter_code
_entity_poly.pdbx_strand_id
1 'polypeptide(L)'
;MSRVILALLFSALAHAISPAAAQQGRYIQMETEEAYVLMDEEGVAYRYAKNWACRRSGWAPGAEPAVYGQPEFIAFRERARADGSWGDWFCSARPGTITYSRDLQRAQRRMNSNAPFGAPYVPETGRYSAEMLEYNRIVLDTKIFTARGDYQVAFVSQLTSLLREAPPATVTRDNAGQILSSLKAKAAAKRLDRPFEMCGRTVDNVYDYVACRMAGRDSALKKAEERFAEHQDRLRNLRGQTTVNPETLTQLGEDAAAIDKFIRQAQREGDEAVGTAPAE
;
A
#
# COMPACT_ATOMS: atom_id res chain seq x y z
N MET A 1 -18.06 -5.58 -2.47
CA MET A 1 -17.28 -6.65 -1.82
C MET A 1 -15.76 -6.37 -1.81
N SER A 2 -15.28 -5.21 -1.34
CA SER A 2 -13.85 -4.84 -1.49
C SER A 2 -13.28 -4.07 -0.29
N ARG A 3 -13.50 -4.58 0.93
CA ARG A 3 -12.99 -3.94 2.17
C ARG A 3 -11.89 -4.73 2.89
N VAL A 4 -11.55 -5.93 2.41
CA VAL A 4 -10.70 -6.88 3.16
C VAL A 4 -9.24 -6.95 2.64
N ILE A 5 -8.97 -6.50 1.41
CA ILE A 5 -7.73 -6.84 0.71
C ILE A 5 -6.52 -6.01 1.15
N LEU A 6 -6.70 -4.74 1.53
CA LEU A 6 -5.57 -3.86 1.91
C LEU A 6 -5.22 -3.91 3.41
N ALA A 7 -6.23 -4.13 4.26
CA ALA A 7 -6.02 -4.25 5.71
C ALA A 7 -5.14 -5.45 6.07
N LEU A 8 -5.14 -6.53 5.27
CA LEU A 8 -4.32 -7.71 5.54
C LEU A 8 -2.83 -7.50 5.25
N LEU A 9 -2.47 -6.69 4.25
CA LEU A 9 -1.05 -6.39 3.95
C LEU A 9 -0.44 -5.47 5.01
N PHE A 10 -1.19 -4.48 5.53
CA PHE A 10 -0.66 -3.46 6.44
C PHE A 10 -0.94 -3.70 7.93
N SER A 11 -2.02 -4.39 8.30
CA SER A 11 -2.15 -4.90 9.67
C SER A 11 -1.06 -5.93 9.97
N ALA A 12 -0.67 -6.76 8.98
CA ALA A 12 0.48 -7.65 9.12
C ALA A 12 1.81 -6.88 9.26
N LEU A 13 1.97 -5.72 8.59
CA LEU A 13 3.15 -4.85 8.75
C LEU A 13 3.22 -4.21 10.13
N ALA A 14 2.10 -3.76 10.70
CA ALA A 14 2.08 -3.17 12.05
C ALA A 14 2.25 -4.22 13.17
N HIS A 15 1.70 -5.43 13.00
CA HIS A 15 1.86 -6.53 13.98
C HIS A 15 3.24 -7.20 13.90
N ALA A 16 3.96 -7.06 12.79
CA ALA A 16 5.30 -7.64 12.61
C ALA A 16 6.43 -6.84 13.30
N ILE A 17 6.17 -5.60 13.73
CA ILE A 17 7.21 -4.72 14.30
C ILE A 17 7.25 -4.82 15.83
N SER A 18 6.22 -5.36 16.49
CA SER A 18 6.17 -5.45 17.95
C SER A 18 6.06 -6.89 18.46
N PRO A 19 7.06 -7.42 19.20
CA PRO A 19 6.94 -8.69 19.92
C PRO A 19 5.78 -8.69 20.94
N ALA A 20 5.26 -7.51 21.29
CA ALA A 20 4.11 -7.34 22.18
C ALA A 20 2.77 -7.82 21.57
N ALA A 21 2.60 -7.76 20.24
CA ALA A 21 1.36 -8.24 19.61
C ALA A 21 1.25 -9.78 19.61
N ALA A 22 2.39 -10.47 19.60
CA ALA A 22 2.45 -11.93 19.67
C ALA A 22 2.17 -12.49 21.09
N GLN A 23 2.26 -11.68 22.14
CA GLN A 23 2.01 -12.10 23.52
C GLN A 23 0.51 -12.25 23.88
N GLN A 24 -0.41 -11.88 22.98
CA GLN A 24 -1.86 -11.99 23.24
C GLN A 24 -2.45 -13.37 22.88
N GLY A 25 -1.70 -14.26 22.24
CA GLY A 25 -2.11 -15.65 21.95
C GLY A 25 -1.49 -16.65 22.93
N ARG A 26 -2.22 -17.74 23.24
CA ARG A 26 -1.69 -18.90 24.00
C ARG A 26 -0.73 -19.73 23.12
N TYR A 27 0.39 -19.14 22.72
CA TYR A 27 1.40 -19.85 21.93
C TYR A 27 2.31 -20.68 22.83
N ILE A 28 2.60 -21.91 22.42
CA ILE A 28 3.70 -22.71 22.95
C ILE A 28 4.98 -22.15 22.33
N GLN A 29 5.87 -21.63 23.17
CA GLN A 29 7.18 -21.16 22.73
C GLN A 29 8.21 -22.29 22.82
N MET A 30 8.84 -22.61 21.69
CA MET A 30 9.97 -23.51 21.60
C MET A 30 11.21 -22.74 21.16
N GLU A 31 12.30 -22.90 21.89
CA GLU A 31 13.58 -22.31 21.56
C GLU A 31 14.46 -23.35 20.85
N THR A 32 14.91 -23.06 19.63
CA THR A 32 15.88 -23.88 18.88
C THR A 32 17.26 -23.21 18.92
N GLU A 33 18.30 -23.85 18.37
CA GLU A 33 19.64 -23.23 18.31
C GLU A 33 19.61 -21.87 17.61
N GLU A 34 18.86 -21.76 16.51
CA GLU A 34 18.88 -20.59 15.63
C GLU A 34 17.68 -19.64 15.77
N ALA A 35 16.63 -20.04 16.50
CA ALA A 35 15.34 -19.36 16.43
C ALA A 35 14.49 -19.52 17.69
N TYR A 36 13.52 -18.59 17.84
CA TYR A 36 12.35 -18.77 18.69
C TYR A 36 11.16 -19.14 17.81
N VAL A 37 10.50 -20.24 18.12
CA VAL A 37 9.34 -20.77 17.38
C VAL A 37 8.12 -20.65 18.28
N LEU A 38 7.10 -19.94 17.81
CA LEU A 38 5.79 -19.88 18.46
C LEU A 38 4.83 -20.80 17.73
N MET A 39 4.20 -21.71 18.46
CA MET A 39 3.31 -22.73 17.93
C MET A 39 1.94 -22.69 18.61
N ASP A 40 0.90 -23.10 17.91
CA ASP A 40 -0.44 -23.35 18.45
C ASP A 40 -0.99 -24.67 17.90
N GLU A 41 -2.30 -24.91 18.07
CA GLU A 41 -2.99 -26.13 17.60
C GLU A 41 -2.89 -26.34 16.08
N GLU A 42 -2.64 -25.28 15.31
CA GLU A 42 -2.48 -25.33 13.85
C GLU A 42 -0.99 -25.45 13.43
N GLY A 43 -0.07 -25.64 14.39
CA GLY A 43 1.37 -25.78 14.15
C GLY A 43 2.16 -24.49 14.36
N VAL A 44 3.21 -24.26 13.56
CA VAL A 44 4.06 -23.05 13.70
C VAL A 44 3.26 -21.81 13.28
N ALA A 45 3.08 -20.87 14.20
CA ALA A 45 2.46 -19.57 13.94
C ALA A 45 3.51 -18.53 13.53
N TYR A 46 4.63 -18.47 14.28
CA TYR A 46 5.72 -17.53 14.04
C TYR A 46 7.09 -18.15 14.25
N ARG A 47 8.08 -17.65 13.52
CA ARG A 47 9.50 -17.93 13.77
C ARG A 47 10.29 -16.63 13.81
N TYR A 48 11.08 -16.44 14.85
CA TYR A 48 12.02 -15.33 15.01
C TYR A 48 13.43 -15.88 14.90
N ALA A 49 14.31 -15.21 14.13
CA ALA A 49 15.74 -15.46 14.25
C ALA A 49 16.21 -15.10 15.67
N LYS A 50 17.22 -15.81 16.17
CA LYS A 50 17.95 -15.36 17.36
C LYS A 50 18.94 -14.27 16.97
N ASN A 51 18.90 -13.17 17.72
CA ASN A 51 19.92 -12.15 17.70
C ASN A 51 20.60 -12.07 19.07
N TRP A 52 21.82 -11.56 19.12
CA TRP A 52 22.56 -11.34 20.35
C TRP A 52 22.80 -9.86 20.55
N ALA A 53 22.28 -9.31 21.65
CA ALA A 53 22.62 -7.97 22.11
C ALA A 53 23.87 -8.07 22.98
N CYS A 54 24.97 -7.50 22.52
CA CYS A 54 26.26 -7.50 23.17
C CYS A 54 26.64 -6.09 23.60
N ARG A 55 26.99 -5.95 24.87
CA ARG A 55 27.41 -4.69 25.48
C ARG A 55 28.76 -4.87 26.14
N ARG A 56 29.64 -3.89 25.95
CA ARG A 56 30.92 -3.88 26.66
C ARG A 56 30.78 -3.30 28.07
N SER A 57 31.50 -3.86 29.03
CA SER A 57 31.53 -3.46 30.44
C SER A 57 31.83 -1.98 30.64
N GLY A 58 32.76 -1.43 29.86
CA GLY A 58 33.15 -0.01 29.91
C GLY A 58 32.22 0.97 29.20
N TRP A 59 31.10 0.53 28.61
CA TRP A 59 30.16 1.43 27.95
C TRP A 59 29.25 2.15 28.94
N ALA A 60 28.89 3.40 28.64
CA ALA A 60 27.99 4.21 29.44
C ALA A 60 26.63 3.51 29.70
N PRO A 61 26.01 3.63 30.88
CA PRO A 61 24.74 2.97 31.24
C PRO A 61 23.63 3.06 30.18
N GLY A 62 23.50 4.20 29.50
CA GLY A 62 22.51 4.40 28.43
C GLY A 62 22.95 4.04 27.00
N ALA A 63 24.17 3.54 26.81
CA ALA A 63 24.65 3.15 25.49
C ALA A 63 23.85 1.96 24.95
N GLU A 64 23.40 2.06 23.69
CA GLU A 64 22.70 0.96 23.03
C GLU A 64 23.66 -0.23 22.80
N PRO A 65 23.22 -1.47 23.07
CA PRO A 65 24.04 -2.65 22.81
C PRO A 65 24.20 -2.88 21.30
N ALA A 66 25.36 -3.41 20.90
CA ALA A 66 25.54 -3.90 19.54
C ALA A 66 24.67 -5.15 19.33
N VAL A 67 23.91 -5.21 18.24
CA VAL A 67 23.03 -6.35 17.94
C VAL A 67 23.59 -7.11 16.76
N TYR A 68 23.82 -8.41 16.94
CA TYR A 68 24.36 -9.31 15.92
C TYR A 68 23.36 -10.41 15.58
N GLY A 69 23.24 -10.75 14.29
CA GLY A 69 22.62 -12.02 13.89
C GLY A 69 23.52 -13.21 14.28
N GLN A 70 23.01 -14.44 14.20
CA GLN A 70 23.76 -15.62 14.63
C GLN A 70 25.15 -15.79 13.98
N PRO A 71 25.31 -15.71 12.64
CA PRO A 71 26.62 -15.90 12.02
C PRO A 71 27.60 -14.80 12.42
N GLU A 72 27.12 -13.57 12.53
CA GLU A 72 27.89 -12.40 12.93
C GLU A 72 28.30 -12.49 14.40
N PHE A 73 27.41 -12.97 15.27
CA PHE A 73 27.68 -13.17 16.68
C PHE A 73 28.76 -14.23 16.89
N ILE A 74 28.70 -15.35 16.16
CA ILE A 74 29.74 -16.39 16.21
C ILE A 74 31.09 -15.79 15.80
N ALA A 75 31.15 -15.08 14.66
CA ALA A 75 32.38 -14.44 14.20
C ALA A 75 32.90 -13.34 15.15
N PHE A 76 31.99 -12.59 15.78
CA PHE A 76 32.32 -11.59 16.80
C PHE A 76 32.89 -12.25 18.06
N ARG A 77 32.23 -13.29 18.59
CA ARG A 77 32.65 -14.02 19.78
C ARG A 77 34.03 -14.64 19.60
N GLU A 78 34.27 -15.31 18.47
CA GLU A 78 35.57 -15.94 18.22
C GLU A 78 36.69 -14.89 18.10
N ARG A 79 36.42 -13.73 17.48
CA ARG A 79 37.38 -12.60 17.47
C ARG A 79 37.67 -12.07 18.87
N ALA A 80 36.63 -11.82 19.66
CA ALA A 80 36.74 -11.31 21.03
C ALA A 80 37.41 -12.32 22.00
N ARG A 81 37.34 -13.62 21.69
CA ARG A 81 38.09 -14.64 22.43
C ARG A 81 39.56 -14.65 22.03
N ALA A 82 39.84 -14.57 20.73
CA ALA A 82 41.20 -14.55 20.20
C ALA A 82 41.98 -13.30 20.66
N ASP A 83 41.31 -12.15 20.82
CA ASP A 83 41.92 -10.92 21.30
C ASP A 83 41.92 -10.76 22.83
N GLY A 84 41.37 -11.73 23.58
CA GLY A 84 41.30 -11.73 25.04
C GLY A 84 40.29 -10.75 25.65
N SER A 85 39.50 -10.04 24.84
CA SER A 85 38.52 -9.06 25.31
C SER A 85 37.17 -9.65 25.72
N TRP A 86 36.93 -10.95 25.48
CA TRP A 86 35.63 -11.59 25.73
C TRP A 86 35.07 -11.37 27.14
N GLY A 87 35.93 -11.31 28.16
CA GLY A 87 35.52 -11.04 29.54
C GLY A 87 34.90 -9.66 29.76
N ASP A 88 35.14 -8.70 28.85
CA ASP A 88 34.54 -7.37 28.88
C ASP A 88 33.14 -7.34 28.26
N TRP A 89 32.64 -8.43 27.67
CA TRP A 89 31.39 -8.44 26.90
C TRP A 89 30.28 -9.18 27.63
N PHE A 90 29.14 -8.50 27.77
CA PHE A 90 27.89 -9.06 28.24
C PHE A 90 26.94 -9.22 27.06
N CYS A 91 26.69 -10.46 26.64
CA CYS A 91 25.82 -10.77 25.53
C CYS A 91 24.59 -11.56 25.99
N SER A 92 23.40 -11.16 25.53
CA SER A 92 22.15 -11.89 25.77
C SER A 92 21.41 -12.15 24.46
N ALA A 93 20.82 -13.35 24.36
CA ALA A 93 19.95 -13.69 23.25
C ALA A 93 18.63 -12.91 23.37
N ARG A 94 18.14 -12.40 22.23
CA ARG A 94 16.87 -11.69 22.12
C ARG A 94 16.15 -12.09 20.83
N PRO A 95 14.81 -12.00 20.78
CA PRO A 95 14.07 -12.13 19.53
C PRO A 95 14.59 -11.14 18.49
N GLY A 96 14.97 -11.67 17.33
CA GLY A 96 15.40 -10.94 16.16
C GLY A 96 14.26 -10.73 15.17
N THR A 97 14.60 -10.69 13.89
CA THR A 97 13.61 -10.50 12.81
C THR A 97 12.70 -11.73 12.66
N ILE A 98 11.46 -11.50 12.25
CA ILE A 98 10.54 -12.57 11.90
C ILE A 98 11.04 -13.24 10.62
N THR A 99 11.35 -14.53 10.70
CA THR A 99 11.78 -15.37 9.59
C THR A 99 10.66 -16.27 9.07
N TYR A 100 9.50 -16.29 9.71
CA TYR A 100 8.28 -16.92 9.19
C TYR A 100 7.05 -16.41 9.95
N SER A 101 5.95 -16.20 9.23
CA SER A 101 4.61 -15.98 9.78
C SER A 101 3.57 -16.78 8.99
N ARG A 102 2.77 -17.58 9.69
CA ARG A 102 1.66 -18.34 9.08
C ARG A 102 0.59 -17.41 8.52
N ASP A 103 0.31 -16.31 9.19
CA ASP A 103 -0.64 -15.30 8.70
C ASP A 103 -0.16 -14.64 7.41
N LEU A 104 1.15 -14.36 7.33
CA LEU A 104 1.76 -13.87 6.10
C LEU A 104 1.67 -14.92 4.98
N GLN A 105 1.93 -16.20 5.28
CA GLN A 105 1.78 -17.29 4.32
C GLN A 105 0.33 -17.40 3.79
N ARG A 106 -0.66 -17.31 4.69
CA ARG A 106 -2.08 -17.27 4.32
C ARG A 106 -2.44 -16.03 3.49
N ALA A 107 -1.80 -14.89 3.77
CA ALA A 107 -1.97 -13.69 2.95
C ALA A 107 -1.38 -13.88 1.55
N GLN A 108 -0.19 -14.44 1.42
CA GLN A 108 0.45 -14.76 0.14
C GLN A 108 -0.39 -15.69 -0.72
N ARG A 109 -0.95 -16.76 -0.12
CA ARG A 109 -1.91 -17.64 -0.80
C ARG A 109 -3.11 -16.87 -1.35
N ARG A 110 -3.68 -15.97 -0.54
CA ARG A 110 -4.82 -15.13 -0.93
C ARG A 110 -4.46 -14.11 -2.01
N MET A 111 -3.23 -13.62 -2.04
CA MET A 111 -2.72 -12.76 -3.10
C MET A 111 -2.69 -13.53 -4.42
N ASN A 112 -2.13 -14.75 -4.43
CA ASN A 112 -2.08 -15.59 -5.63
C ASN A 112 -3.48 -15.97 -6.14
N SER A 113 -4.41 -16.27 -5.26
CA SER A 113 -5.78 -16.64 -5.66
C SER A 113 -6.59 -15.47 -6.24
N ASN A 114 -6.22 -14.23 -5.92
CA ASN A 114 -6.92 -13.01 -6.36
C ASN A 114 -6.00 -12.09 -7.16
N ALA A 115 -4.99 -12.65 -7.81
CA ALA A 115 -3.96 -11.87 -8.48
C ALA A 115 -4.58 -11.06 -9.64
N PRO A 116 -4.41 -9.74 -9.66
CA PRO A 116 -4.82 -8.95 -10.82
C PRO A 116 -3.94 -9.32 -12.02
N PHE A 117 -4.47 -9.05 -13.22
CA PHE A 117 -3.72 -9.30 -14.46
C PHE A 117 -2.36 -8.59 -14.42
N GLY A 118 -1.31 -9.33 -14.78
CA GLY A 118 0.07 -8.85 -14.79
C GLY A 118 0.81 -8.96 -13.44
N ALA A 119 0.13 -9.29 -12.34
CA ALA A 119 0.80 -9.48 -11.04
C ALA A 119 1.73 -10.71 -11.04
N PRO A 120 2.93 -10.62 -10.44
CA PRO A 120 3.79 -11.79 -10.30
C PRO A 120 3.18 -12.79 -9.32
N TYR A 121 3.53 -14.07 -9.48
CA TYR A 121 3.27 -15.07 -8.45
C TYR A 121 4.08 -14.74 -7.19
N VAL A 122 3.42 -14.76 -6.04
CA VAL A 122 4.02 -14.48 -4.73
C VAL A 122 4.35 -15.80 -4.04
N PRO A 123 5.63 -16.10 -3.76
CA PRO A 123 5.99 -17.33 -3.04
C PRO A 123 5.35 -17.39 -1.64
N GLU A 124 4.64 -18.49 -1.33
CA GLU A 124 3.97 -18.73 -0.03
C GLU A 124 4.94 -19.14 1.08
N THR A 125 5.98 -18.33 1.31
CA THR A 125 7.08 -18.63 2.23
C THR A 125 6.83 -18.15 3.66
N GLY A 126 5.76 -17.38 3.90
CA GLY A 126 5.53 -16.70 5.17
C GLY A 126 6.59 -15.63 5.49
N ARG A 127 7.32 -15.16 4.48
CA ARG A 127 8.34 -14.09 4.56
C ARG A 127 8.01 -12.98 3.59
N TYR A 128 8.34 -11.75 3.93
CA TYR A 128 8.26 -10.64 2.97
C TYR A 128 9.22 -10.91 1.80
N SER A 129 8.73 -10.69 0.57
CA SER A 129 9.50 -10.89 -0.65
C SER A 129 9.29 -9.74 -1.63
N ALA A 130 10.19 -9.59 -2.59
CA ALA A 130 10.10 -8.54 -3.61
C ALA A 130 8.84 -8.69 -4.48
N GLU A 131 8.40 -9.93 -4.73
CA GLU A 131 7.17 -10.24 -5.46
C GLU A 131 5.94 -9.67 -4.75
N MET A 132 5.93 -9.61 -3.41
CA MET A 132 4.85 -8.98 -2.67
C MET A 132 4.78 -7.47 -2.91
N LEU A 133 5.94 -6.81 -3.00
CA LEU A 133 6.03 -5.38 -3.28
C LEU A 133 5.56 -5.06 -4.70
N GLU A 134 5.97 -5.87 -5.67
CA GLU A 134 5.55 -5.74 -7.07
C GLU A 134 4.06 -6.07 -7.25
N TYR A 135 3.55 -7.09 -6.56
CA TYR A 135 2.12 -7.38 -6.51
C TYR A 135 1.32 -6.17 -6.01
N ASN A 136 1.78 -5.54 -4.92
CA ASN A 136 1.12 -4.36 -4.35
C ASN A 136 1.09 -3.20 -5.36
N ARG A 137 2.21 -2.94 -6.03
CA ARG A 137 2.29 -1.94 -7.11
C ARG A 137 1.20 -2.14 -8.15
N ILE A 138 1.02 -3.37 -8.62
CA ILE A 138 0.07 -3.70 -9.70
C ILE A 138 -1.38 -3.60 -9.21
N VAL A 139 -1.66 -3.98 -7.97
CA VAL A 139 -2.98 -3.76 -7.34
C VAL A 139 -3.31 -2.27 -7.27
N LEU A 140 -2.37 -1.43 -6.83
CA LEU A 140 -2.57 0.01 -6.75
C LEU A 140 -2.77 0.63 -8.14
N ASP A 141 -1.97 0.21 -9.13
CA ASP A 141 -2.10 0.63 -10.53
C ASP A 141 -3.51 0.32 -11.07
N THR A 142 -3.96 -0.92 -10.89
CA THR A 142 -5.28 -1.39 -11.33
C THR A 142 -6.40 -0.58 -10.68
N LYS A 143 -6.27 -0.25 -9.38
CA LYS A 143 -7.25 0.58 -8.66
C LYS A 143 -7.31 1.99 -9.21
N ILE A 144 -6.16 2.62 -9.46
CA ILE A 144 -6.09 3.98 -10.01
C ILE A 144 -6.66 4.00 -11.42
N PHE A 145 -6.24 3.06 -12.27
CA PHE A 145 -6.77 2.91 -13.62
C PHE A 145 -8.30 2.75 -13.61
N THR A 146 -8.81 1.86 -12.75
CA THR A 146 -10.25 1.66 -12.57
C THR A 146 -10.97 2.93 -12.12
N ALA A 147 -10.44 3.61 -11.10
CA ALA A 147 -11.06 4.81 -10.55
C ALA A 147 -11.06 5.98 -11.55
N ARG A 148 -9.99 6.12 -12.34
CA ARG A 148 -9.89 7.10 -13.42
C ARG A 148 -10.84 6.77 -14.56
N GLY A 149 -10.94 5.51 -14.97
CA GLY A 149 -11.91 5.05 -15.96
C GLY A 149 -13.35 5.33 -15.51
N ASP A 150 -13.69 5.01 -14.27
CA ASP A 150 -15.02 5.29 -13.69
C ASP A 150 -15.32 6.80 -13.64
N TYR A 151 -14.31 7.64 -13.42
CA TYR A 151 -14.45 9.10 -13.51
C TYR A 151 -14.76 9.54 -14.94
N GLN A 152 -14.02 9.02 -15.93
CA GLN A 152 -14.24 9.38 -17.33
C GLN A 152 -15.63 8.93 -17.82
N VAL A 153 -16.08 7.74 -17.45
CA VAL A 153 -17.43 7.24 -17.76
C VAL A 153 -18.50 8.17 -17.18
N ALA A 154 -18.36 8.56 -15.91
CA ALA A 154 -19.29 9.49 -15.26
C ALA A 154 -19.28 10.88 -15.92
N PHE A 155 -18.10 11.39 -16.28
CA PHE A 155 -17.94 12.67 -16.96
C PHE A 155 -18.62 12.66 -18.33
N VAL A 156 -18.38 11.61 -19.13
CA VAL A 156 -19.01 11.42 -20.44
C VAL A 156 -20.53 11.34 -20.29
N SER A 157 -21.04 10.58 -19.32
CA SER A 157 -22.47 10.46 -19.06
C SER A 157 -23.13 11.82 -18.78
N GLN A 158 -22.51 12.64 -17.91
CA GLN A 158 -23.00 14.00 -17.63
C GLN A 158 -22.95 14.91 -18.87
N LEU A 159 -21.86 14.85 -19.65
CA LEU A 159 -21.75 15.60 -20.90
C LEU A 159 -22.84 15.20 -21.90
N THR A 160 -23.06 13.91 -22.14
CA THR A 160 -24.05 13.43 -23.10
C THR A 160 -25.46 13.83 -22.70
N SER A 161 -25.77 13.76 -21.39
CA SER A 161 -27.06 14.20 -20.85
C SER A 161 -27.31 15.69 -21.11
N LEU A 162 -26.35 16.56 -20.78
CA LEU A 162 -26.47 18.01 -20.97
C LEU A 162 -26.45 18.44 -22.45
N LEU A 163 -25.74 17.70 -23.29
CA LEU A 163 -25.73 17.91 -24.74
C LEU A 163 -27.00 17.38 -25.42
N ARG A 164 -27.83 16.60 -24.71
CA ARG A 164 -28.99 15.86 -25.25
C ARG A 164 -28.60 14.96 -26.43
N GLU A 165 -27.37 14.44 -26.42
CA GLU A 165 -26.91 13.45 -27.38
C GLU A 165 -27.24 12.05 -26.85
N ALA A 166 -27.68 11.15 -27.74
CA ALA A 166 -27.76 9.74 -27.38
C ALA A 166 -26.36 9.31 -26.90
N PRO A 167 -26.23 8.68 -25.72
CA PRO A 167 -24.93 8.23 -25.26
C PRO A 167 -24.35 7.30 -26.35
N PRO A 168 -23.08 7.47 -26.74
CA PRO A 168 -22.45 6.56 -27.68
C PRO A 168 -22.59 5.12 -27.15
N ALA A 169 -22.79 4.16 -28.06
CA ALA A 169 -23.04 2.77 -27.71
C ALA A 169 -22.03 2.29 -26.64
N THR A 170 -22.57 1.98 -25.45
CA THR A 170 -21.89 1.54 -24.23
C THR A 170 -20.56 2.26 -23.95
N VAL A 171 -20.62 3.34 -23.15
CA VAL A 171 -19.42 3.95 -22.57
C VAL A 171 -18.80 2.97 -21.56
N THR A 172 -17.60 2.47 -21.85
CA THR A 172 -16.82 1.58 -21.00
C THR A 172 -15.55 2.28 -20.52
N ARG A 173 -14.83 1.68 -19.58
CA ARG A 173 -13.53 2.20 -19.10
C ARG A 173 -12.50 2.32 -20.24
N ASP A 174 -12.56 1.41 -21.20
CA ASP A 174 -11.57 1.31 -22.28
C ASP A 174 -11.77 2.36 -23.38
N ASN A 175 -13.01 2.84 -23.58
CA ASN A 175 -13.33 3.82 -24.62
C ASN A 175 -13.69 5.22 -24.06
N ALA A 176 -13.92 5.37 -22.75
CA ALA A 176 -14.36 6.62 -22.15
C ALA A 176 -13.40 7.79 -22.40
N GLY A 177 -12.09 7.58 -22.38
CA GLY A 177 -11.11 8.62 -22.69
C GLY A 177 -11.19 9.14 -24.13
N GLN A 178 -11.41 8.25 -25.09
CA GLN A 178 -11.57 8.62 -26.51
C GLN A 178 -12.89 9.36 -26.74
N ILE A 179 -13.98 8.87 -26.15
CA ILE A 179 -15.30 9.50 -26.22
C ILE A 179 -15.29 10.88 -25.55
N LEU A 180 -14.66 11.00 -24.38
CA LEU A 180 -14.50 12.30 -23.71
C LEU A 180 -13.79 13.31 -24.60
N SER A 181 -12.74 12.87 -25.32
CA SER A 181 -11.98 13.73 -26.22
C SER A 181 -12.82 14.23 -27.40
N SER A 182 -13.72 13.40 -27.95
CA SER A 182 -14.61 13.81 -29.05
C SER A 182 -15.75 14.72 -28.59
N LEU A 183 -16.25 14.53 -27.36
CA LEU A 183 -17.31 15.37 -26.79
C LEU A 183 -16.80 16.72 -26.29
N LYS A 184 -15.51 16.82 -25.90
CA LYS A 184 -14.93 18.03 -25.30
C LYS A 184 -15.18 19.29 -26.13
N ALA A 185 -14.88 19.25 -27.44
CA ALA A 185 -15.05 20.41 -28.31
C ALA A 185 -16.52 20.83 -28.45
N LYS A 186 -17.43 19.86 -28.59
CA LYS A 186 -18.88 20.11 -28.65
C LYS A 186 -19.41 20.71 -27.35
N ALA A 187 -19.02 20.14 -26.21
CA ALA A 187 -19.40 20.61 -24.88
C ALA A 187 -18.88 22.02 -24.56
N ALA A 188 -17.66 22.35 -25.01
CA ALA A 188 -17.10 23.69 -24.85
C ALA A 188 -17.81 24.73 -25.75
N ALA A 189 -18.27 24.32 -26.94
CA ALA A 189 -19.01 25.19 -27.85
C ALA A 189 -20.46 25.44 -27.41
N LYS A 190 -21.08 24.49 -26.69
CA LYS A 190 -22.45 24.62 -26.19
C LYS A 190 -22.48 25.56 -24.98
N ARG A 191 -22.95 26.78 -25.20
CA ARG A 191 -23.23 27.73 -24.12
C ARG A 191 -24.42 27.26 -23.27
N LEU A 192 -24.34 27.56 -21.98
CA LEU A 192 -25.47 27.43 -21.07
C LEU A 192 -26.44 28.58 -21.34
N ASP A 193 -27.74 28.31 -21.19
CA ASP A 193 -28.78 29.32 -21.40
C ASP A 193 -28.68 30.45 -20.36
N ARG A 194 -28.11 30.16 -19.19
CA ARG A 194 -27.74 31.13 -18.16
C ARG A 194 -26.36 30.81 -17.59
N PRO A 195 -25.51 31.82 -17.37
CA PRO A 195 -24.27 31.63 -16.65
C PRO A 195 -24.55 31.09 -15.26
N PHE A 196 -23.77 30.12 -14.82
CA PHE A 196 -23.97 29.45 -13.54
C PHE A 196 -22.80 29.79 -12.61
N GLU A 197 -23.08 30.36 -11.45
CA GLU A 197 -22.06 30.63 -10.43
C GLU A 197 -21.90 29.40 -9.54
N MET A 198 -20.85 28.63 -9.80
CA MET A 198 -20.48 27.46 -9.02
C MET A 198 -18.95 27.31 -9.05
N CYS A 199 -18.37 26.71 -8.02
CA CYS A 199 -16.91 26.64 -7.85
C CYS A 199 -16.20 28.01 -7.77
N GLY A 200 -16.90 29.06 -7.33
CA GLY A 200 -16.33 30.40 -7.13
C GLY A 200 -16.07 31.19 -8.42
N ARG A 201 -16.62 30.74 -9.56
CA ARG A 201 -16.56 31.46 -10.84
C ARG A 201 -17.85 31.29 -11.63
N THR A 202 -18.11 32.18 -12.57
CA THR A 202 -19.14 32.00 -13.58
C THR A 202 -18.67 30.98 -14.62
N VAL A 203 -19.50 29.99 -14.91
CA VAL A 203 -19.29 29.03 -16.02
C VAL A 203 -20.35 29.22 -17.10
N ASP A 204 -19.89 29.33 -18.34
CA ASP A 204 -20.72 29.74 -19.49
C ASP A 204 -21.00 28.62 -20.49
N ASN A 205 -20.32 27.46 -20.36
CA ASN A 205 -20.47 26.32 -21.27
C ASN A 205 -20.63 25.00 -20.51
N VAL A 206 -21.18 24.01 -21.22
CA VAL A 206 -21.50 22.68 -20.67
C VAL A 206 -20.26 21.95 -20.15
N TYR A 207 -19.13 22.06 -20.83
CA TYR A 207 -17.90 21.40 -20.40
C TYR A 207 -17.41 21.94 -19.05
N ASP A 208 -17.30 23.26 -18.92
CA ASP A 208 -16.85 23.92 -17.70
C ASP A 208 -17.79 23.66 -16.52
N TYR A 209 -19.08 23.56 -16.79
CA TYR A 209 -20.07 23.18 -15.77
C TYR A 209 -19.81 21.78 -15.21
N VAL A 210 -19.67 20.76 -16.08
CA VAL A 210 -19.37 19.38 -15.63
C VAL A 210 -18.00 19.31 -14.96
N ALA A 211 -17.00 20.00 -15.51
CA ALA A 211 -15.65 20.05 -14.94
C ALA A 211 -15.65 20.66 -13.53
N CYS A 212 -16.40 21.74 -13.32
CA CYS A 212 -16.58 22.36 -12.01
C CYS A 212 -17.24 21.38 -11.03
N ARG A 213 -18.37 20.76 -11.40
CA ARG A 213 -19.07 19.80 -10.54
C ARG A 213 -18.20 18.60 -10.15
N MET A 214 -17.34 18.15 -11.05
CA MET A 214 -16.49 16.98 -10.84
C MET A 214 -15.08 17.34 -10.34
N ALA A 215 -14.82 18.62 -10.01
CA ALA A 215 -13.48 19.09 -9.62
C ALA A 215 -12.95 18.43 -8.35
N GLY A 216 -13.81 18.23 -7.33
CA GLY A 216 -13.43 17.54 -6.09
C GLY A 216 -12.98 16.11 -6.34
N ARG A 217 -13.74 15.37 -7.15
CA ARG A 217 -13.41 14.01 -7.59
C ARG A 217 -12.11 13.96 -8.40
N ASP A 218 -11.92 14.86 -9.36
CA ASP A 218 -10.70 14.92 -10.17
C ASP A 218 -9.46 15.24 -9.32
N SER A 219 -9.58 16.20 -8.41
CA SER A 219 -8.51 16.60 -7.47
C SER A 219 -8.09 15.42 -6.58
N ALA A 220 -9.05 14.68 -6.03
CA ALA A 220 -8.75 13.50 -5.23
C ALA A 220 -8.07 12.39 -6.06
N LEU A 221 -8.50 12.15 -7.31
CA LEU A 221 -7.82 11.17 -8.18
C LEU A 221 -6.39 11.60 -8.55
N LYS A 222 -6.16 12.88 -8.83
CA LYS A 222 -4.80 13.40 -9.09
C LYS A 222 -3.87 13.18 -7.91
N LYS A 223 -4.34 13.44 -6.68
CA LYS A 223 -3.57 13.13 -5.46
C LYS A 223 -3.27 11.63 -5.32
N ALA A 224 -4.18 10.76 -5.71
CA ALA A 224 -3.94 9.32 -5.72
C ALA A 224 -2.86 8.94 -6.76
N GLU A 225 -2.90 9.53 -7.96
CA GLU A 225 -1.92 9.32 -9.03
C GLU A 225 -0.53 9.84 -8.66
N GLU A 226 -0.44 11.04 -8.09
CA GLU A 226 0.80 11.64 -7.58
C GLU A 226 1.43 10.74 -6.50
N ARG A 227 0.62 10.32 -5.52
CA ARG A 227 1.10 9.45 -4.45
C ARG A 227 1.52 8.07 -4.96
N PHE A 228 0.90 7.58 -6.02
CA PHE A 228 1.31 6.35 -6.67
C PHE A 228 2.61 6.49 -7.45
N ALA A 229 2.88 7.63 -8.08
CA ALA A 229 4.17 7.91 -8.68
C ALA A 229 5.28 7.88 -7.62
N GLU A 230 5.07 8.52 -6.46
CA GLU A 230 6.01 8.47 -5.33
C GLU A 230 6.23 7.03 -4.82
N HIS A 231 5.15 6.25 -4.70
CA HIS A 231 5.22 4.83 -4.33
C HIS A 231 6.06 4.03 -5.32
N GLN A 232 5.86 4.25 -6.63
CA GLN A 232 6.64 3.59 -7.67
C GLN A 232 8.12 3.97 -7.60
N ASP A 233 8.44 5.23 -7.36
CA ASP A 233 9.83 5.69 -7.29
C ASP A 233 10.54 5.05 -6.09
N ARG A 234 9.87 4.96 -4.92
CA ARG A 234 10.41 4.21 -3.77
C ARG A 234 10.65 2.74 -4.12
N LEU A 235 9.70 2.07 -4.79
CA LEU A 235 9.87 0.68 -5.21
C LEU A 235 11.03 0.50 -6.21
N ARG A 236 11.20 1.43 -7.16
CA ARG A 236 12.33 1.39 -8.10
C ARG A 236 13.66 1.51 -7.36
N ASN A 237 13.74 2.37 -6.34
CA ASN A 237 14.95 2.54 -5.53
C ASN A 237 15.31 1.31 -4.70
N LEU A 238 14.35 0.39 -4.47
CA LEU A 238 14.58 -0.88 -3.80
C LEU A 238 15.04 -2.01 -4.73
N ARG A 239 14.95 -1.85 -6.06
CA ARG A 239 15.37 -2.90 -7.00
C ARG A 239 16.85 -3.19 -6.85
N GLY A 240 17.18 -4.48 -6.70
CA GLY A 240 18.55 -4.94 -6.51
C GLY A 240 19.07 -4.85 -5.08
N GLN A 241 18.29 -4.30 -4.13
CA GLN A 241 18.63 -4.38 -2.71
C GLN A 241 18.30 -5.77 -2.16
N THR A 242 19.22 -6.34 -1.38
CA THR A 242 19.05 -7.65 -0.73
C THR A 242 18.22 -7.58 0.56
N THR A 243 18.10 -6.39 1.15
CA THR A 243 17.35 -6.12 2.37
C THR A 243 16.58 -4.82 2.25
N VAL A 244 15.27 -4.86 2.57
CA VAL A 244 14.45 -3.65 2.68
C VAL A 244 14.37 -3.28 4.16
N ASN A 245 14.74 -2.04 4.50
CA ASN A 245 14.68 -1.60 5.89
C ASN A 245 13.21 -1.47 6.37
N PRO A 246 12.94 -1.61 7.68
CA PRO A 246 11.58 -1.50 8.20
C PRO A 246 10.92 -0.15 7.93
N GLU A 247 11.69 0.92 7.94
CA GLU A 247 11.20 2.28 7.67
C GLU A 247 10.62 2.43 6.26
N THR A 248 11.30 1.89 5.25
CA THR A 248 10.82 1.91 3.86
C THR A 248 9.56 1.05 3.72
N LEU A 249 9.48 -0.10 4.39
CA LEU A 249 8.25 -0.90 4.40
C LEU A 249 7.07 -0.13 4.99
N THR A 250 7.31 0.63 6.07
CA THR A 250 6.29 1.52 6.67
C THR A 250 5.87 2.62 5.70
N GLN A 251 6.82 3.32 5.08
CA GLN A 251 6.54 4.40 4.12
C GLN A 251 5.75 3.90 2.90
N LEU A 252 6.13 2.75 2.33
CA LEU A 252 5.38 2.11 1.24
C LEU A 252 3.93 1.81 1.66
N GLY A 253 3.70 1.57 2.95
CA GLY A 253 2.37 1.39 3.49
C GLY A 253 1.55 2.63 3.72
N GLU A 254 2.19 3.68 4.19
CA GLU A 254 1.56 5.00 4.28
C GLU A 254 1.15 5.49 2.89
N ASP A 255 1.99 5.26 1.87
CA ASP A 255 1.67 5.58 0.48
C ASP A 255 0.44 4.80 0.00
N ALA A 256 0.42 3.48 0.17
CA ALA A 256 -0.72 2.63 -0.22
C ALA A 256 -2.02 3.02 0.50
N ALA A 257 -1.95 3.36 1.79
CA ALA A 257 -3.10 3.81 2.56
C ALA A 257 -3.60 5.19 2.10
N ALA A 258 -2.70 6.11 1.80
CA ALA A 258 -3.03 7.42 1.25
C ALA A 258 -3.71 7.32 -0.12
N ILE A 259 -3.19 6.47 -1.02
CA ILE A 259 -3.81 6.20 -2.34
C ILE A 259 -5.25 5.70 -2.16
N ASP A 260 -5.47 4.69 -1.31
CA ASP A 260 -6.82 4.14 -1.07
C ASP A 260 -7.76 5.21 -0.48
N LYS A 261 -7.27 6.04 0.43
CA LYS A 261 -8.02 7.17 1.00
C LYS A 261 -8.45 8.16 -0.08
N PHE A 262 -7.54 8.55 -0.98
CA PHE A 262 -7.85 9.48 -2.05
C PHE A 262 -8.81 8.89 -3.08
N ILE A 263 -8.69 7.61 -3.43
CA ILE A 263 -9.68 6.92 -4.30
C ILE A 263 -11.07 6.90 -3.65
N ARG A 264 -11.17 6.60 -2.35
CA ARG A 264 -12.46 6.66 -1.63
C ARG A 264 -13.02 8.07 -1.53
N GLN A 265 -12.17 9.07 -1.36
CA GLN A 265 -12.59 10.46 -1.41
C GLN A 265 -13.17 10.78 -2.79
N ALA A 266 -12.47 10.42 -3.87
CA ALA A 266 -12.96 10.61 -5.24
C ALA A 266 -14.33 9.95 -5.49
N GLN A 267 -14.56 8.75 -4.94
CA GLN A 267 -15.85 8.07 -5.03
C GLN A 267 -16.97 8.88 -4.34
N ARG A 268 -16.75 9.34 -3.10
CA ARG A 268 -17.74 10.14 -2.36
C ARG A 268 -18.10 11.45 -3.06
N GLU A 269 -17.09 12.18 -3.52
CA GLU A 269 -17.26 13.41 -4.30
C GLU A 269 -18.04 13.15 -5.61
N GLY A 270 -17.87 11.96 -6.19
CA GLY A 270 -18.64 11.51 -7.34
C GLY A 270 -20.13 11.32 -7.05
N ASP A 271 -20.46 10.70 -5.91
CA ASP A 271 -21.84 10.44 -5.51
C ASP A 271 -22.61 11.75 -5.21
N GLU A 272 -21.96 12.70 -4.54
CA GLU A 272 -22.50 14.04 -4.27
C GLU A 272 -22.72 14.85 -5.56
N ALA A 273 -21.79 14.73 -6.51
CA ALA A 273 -21.89 15.38 -7.81
C ALA A 273 -22.99 14.78 -8.71
N VAL A 274 -23.46 13.55 -8.46
CA VAL A 274 -24.58 12.93 -9.21
C VAL A 274 -25.93 13.22 -8.56
N GLY A 275 -25.99 13.34 -7.22
CA GLY A 275 -27.24 13.55 -6.47
C GLY A 275 -27.86 14.95 -6.53
N THR A 276 -27.20 15.92 -7.18
CA THR A 276 -27.59 17.34 -7.21
C THR A 276 -27.90 17.83 -8.62
N ALA A 277 -28.68 17.10 -9.41
CA ALA A 277 -29.19 17.65 -10.67
C ALA A 277 -30.04 18.90 -10.37
N PRO A 278 -29.88 20.03 -11.09
CA PRO A 278 -30.77 21.16 -10.93
C PRO A 278 -32.18 20.73 -11.38
N ALA A 279 -33.18 21.07 -10.58
CA ALA A 279 -34.57 20.99 -11.01
C ALA A 279 -34.76 21.91 -12.24
N GLU A 280 -35.41 21.37 -13.28
CA GLU A 280 -35.82 22.09 -14.50
C GLU A 280 -36.67 23.33 -14.18
#